data_AF-A0A5Q4H158-F1
#
_entry.id   AF-A0A5Q4H158-F1
#
_cell.length_a   1.000
_cell.length_b   1.000
_cell.length_c   1.000
_cell.angle_alpha   90.00
_cell.angle_beta   90.00
_cell.angle_gamma   90.00
#
_symmetry.space_group_name_H-M   'P 1'
#
loop_
_entity.id
_entity.type
_entity.pdbx_description
1 polymer ?
#
loop_
_entity_poly.entity_id
_entity_poly.type
_entity_poly.pdbx_seq_one_letter_code
_entity_poly.pdbx_strand_id
1 'polypeptide(L)'
;MPDAIWYFADGDEERGPVTEAQIRTLIGTGNLHADDLVWREGLDDWMPAGEVPGLFGNGPSTAEAPFPAGRTRLERQAAASDSDKQKRGLTQRREAFRFGRWRPSRSTEVFKHLAFLGQPLLLVGLLMVIGTRGCESAAMRYAERLASRVDVVEARSEAQWQRQRVLLEIQRRSLEEIDQPSPAELQRLKDVTADLQRLEEQREADLQLQQSGEWNELTNAAREARAGVVMWNFWRTSVFWVGTLVLAIGLLILGFTGSGPERWMSLALIAVILFGLYSGRAV
;
A
#
# COMPACT_ATOMS: atom_id res chain seq x y z
N MET A 1 23.12 19.29 46.08
CA MET A 1 21.87 20.02 45.83
C MET A 1 21.51 19.73 44.38
N PRO A 2 20.34 19.13 44.08
CA PRO A 2 20.00 18.83 42.69
C PRO A 2 19.71 20.15 41.96
N ASP A 3 20.46 20.41 40.88
CA ASP A 3 20.24 21.57 40.02
C ASP A 3 18.89 21.41 39.34
N ALA A 4 17.93 22.29 39.64
CA ALA A 4 16.62 22.27 38.98
C ALA A 4 16.82 22.47 37.47
N ILE A 5 16.30 21.53 36.68
CA ILE A 5 16.38 21.54 35.21
C ILE A 5 15.20 22.35 34.66
N TRP A 6 15.51 23.38 33.87
CA TRP A 6 14.54 24.28 33.24
C TRP A 6 14.62 24.21 31.72
N TYR A 7 13.49 24.50 31.08
CA TYR A 7 13.31 24.61 29.64
C TYR A 7 12.53 25.90 29.34
N PHE A 8 12.81 26.55 28.20
CA PHE A 8 12.11 27.76 27.76
C PHE A 8 11.82 27.73 26.26
N ALA A 9 10.74 28.38 25.84
CA ALA A 9 10.38 28.53 24.44
C ALA A 9 11.01 29.82 23.86
N ASP A 10 11.75 29.70 22.74
CA ASP A 10 12.24 30.82 21.94
C ASP A 10 11.54 30.77 20.57
N GLY A 11 10.38 31.43 20.48
CA GLY A 11 9.48 31.30 19.33
C GLY A 11 8.73 29.96 19.31
N ASP A 12 8.90 29.17 18.25
CA ASP A 12 8.27 27.83 18.09
C ASP A 12 9.22 26.68 18.51
N GLU A 13 10.41 26.98 19.04
CA GLU A 13 11.40 25.98 19.46
C GLU A 13 11.59 25.95 20.99
N GLU A 14 11.54 24.75 21.56
CA GLU A 14 11.91 24.49 22.96
C GLU A 14 13.43 24.39 23.12
N ARG A 15 13.99 25.15 24.07
CA ARG A 15 15.41 25.09 24.45
C ARG A 15 15.59 24.68 25.90
N GLY A 16 16.42 23.66 26.10
CA GLY A 16 16.86 23.15 27.41
C GLY A 16 17.61 21.83 27.23
N PRO A 17 18.11 21.19 28.31
CA PRO A 17 18.03 21.59 29.72
C PRO A 17 18.99 22.71 30.10
N VAL A 18 18.49 23.77 30.76
CA VAL A 18 19.28 24.86 31.35
C VAL A 18 19.09 24.91 32.86
N THR A 19 20.06 25.49 33.57
CA THR A 19 19.98 25.64 35.04
C THR A 19 19.19 26.90 35.42
N GLU A 20 18.65 26.95 36.64
CA GLU A 20 17.92 28.14 37.14
C GLU A 20 18.75 29.43 37.02
N ALA A 21 20.06 29.36 37.28
CA ALA A 21 20.97 30.50 37.14
C ALA A 21 21.07 31.02 35.70
N GLN A 22 20.99 30.12 34.71
CA GLN A 22 21.01 30.48 33.29
C GLN A 22 19.68 31.12 32.86
N ILE A 23 18.53 30.60 33.30
CA ILE A 23 17.22 31.23 33.06
C ILE A 23 17.17 32.66 33.64
N ARG A 24 17.65 32.85 34.88
CA ARG A 24 17.73 34.20 35.49
C ARG A 24 18.63 35.14 34.70
N THR A 25 19.71 34.62 34.12
CA THR A 25 20.61 35.41 33.26
C THR A 25 19.90 35.81 31.96
N LEU A 26 19.15 34.89 31.32
CA LEU A 26 18.39 35.17 30.09
C LEU A 26 17.29 36.21 30.30
N ILE A 27 16.63 36.18 31.47
CA ILE A 27 15.70 37.22 31.90
C ILE A 27 16.44 38.57 32.07
N GLY A 28 17.60 38.56 32.74
CA GLY A 28 18.41 39.76 32.96
C GLY A 28 18.96 40.39 31.68
N THR A 29 19.23 39.60 30.63
CA THR A 29 19.70 40.10 29.32
C THR A 29 18.56 40.51 28.38
N GLY A 30 17.29 40.29 28.77
CA GLY A 30 16.13 40.59 27.93
C GLY A 30 15.89 39.58 26.79
N ASN A 31 16.51 38.41 26.85
CA ASN A 31 16.28 37.33 25.88
C ASN A 31 15.05 36.48 26.24
N LEU A 32 14.58 36.56 27.49
CA LEU A 32 13.35 35.92 27.95
C LEU A 32 12.42 36.98 28.55
N HIS A 33 11.24 37.12 27.98
CA HIS A 33 10.18 38.05 28.42
C HIS A 33 9.21 37.35 29.38
N ALA A 34 8.42 38.15 30.11
CA ALA A 34 7.43 37.63 31.05
C ALA A 34 6.33 36.78 30.40
N ASP A 35 6.08 36.99 29.10
CA ASP A 35 5.09 36.26 28.30
C ASP A 35 5.64 34.95 27.71
N ASP A 36 6.95 34.71 27.78
CA ASP A 36 7.56 33.52 27.21
C ASP A 36 7.29 32.30 28.09
N LEU A 37 7.04 31.15 27.45
CA LEU A 37 6.72 29.91 28.16
C LEU A 37 7.98 29.25 28.72
N VAL A 38 7.92 28.88 29.99
CA VAL A 38 8.95 28.13 30.70
C VAL A 38 8.36 26.88 31.33
N TRP A 39 9.16 25.83 31.39
CA TRP A 39 8.83 24.58 32.06
C TRP A 39 10.01 24.11 32.91
N ARG A 40 9.72 23.38 33.98
CA ARG A 40 10.73 22.77 34.84
C ARG A 40 10.24 21.42 35.34
N GLU A 41 11.17 20.56 35.70
CA GLU A 41 10.85 19.28 36.30
C GLU A 41 10.04 19.47 37.60
N GLY A 42 8.77 19.02 37.60
CA GLY A 42 7.81 19.20 38.69
C GLY A 42 6.67 20.21 38.42
N LEU A 43 6.62 20.85 37.26
CA LEU A 43 5.45 21.58 36.77
C LEU A 43 4.57 20.66 35.90
N ASP A 44 3.25 20.71 36.09
CA ASP A 44 2.29 19.89 35.33
C ASP A 44 2.18 20.32 33.86
N ASP A 45 2.43 21.60 33.54
CA ASP A 45 2.37 22.15 32.18
C ASP A 45 3.30 23.37 32.01
N TRP A 46 3.51 23.81 30.77
CA TRP A 46 4.24 25.04 30.42
C TRP A 46 3.55 26.27 30.99
N MET A 47 4.30 27.14 31.66
CA MET A 47 3.78 28.36 32.27
C MET A 47 4.50 29.60 31.76
N PRO A 48 3.81 30.76 31.64
CA PRO A 48 4.47 32.02 31.36
C PRO A 48 5.52 32.34 32.43
N ALA A 49 6.69 32.81 32.02
CA ALA A 49 7.82 33.07 32.92
C ALA A 49 7.45 34.07 34.03
N GLY A 50 6.57 35.04 33.74
CA GLY A 50 6.07 36.02 34.71
C GLY A 50 5.13 35.44 35.78
N GLU A 51 4.49 34.30 35.51
CA GLU A 51 3.58 33.64 36.46
C GLU A 51 4.31 32.69 37.42
N VAL A 52 5.58 32.38 37.15
CA VAL A 52 6.39 31.51 38.02
C VAL A 52 6.85 32.28 39.26
N PRO A 53 6.38 31.90 40.47
CA PRO A 53 6.70 32.60 41.71
C PRO A 53 8.22 32.59 41.96
N GLY A 54 8.82 33.77 42.09
CA GLY A 54 10.24 33.93 42.40
C GLY A 54 11.21 33.96 41.21
N LEU A 55 10.70 33.81 39.97
CA LEU A 55 11.50 33.95 38.75
C LEU A 55 11.73 35.42 38.38
N PHE A 56 10.68 36.24 38.47
CA PHE A 56 10.72 37.70 38.39
C PHE A 56 10.56 38.29 39.80
N GLY A 57 11.65 38.33 40.57
CA GLY A 57 11.67 38.92 41.90
C GLY A 57 11.86 40.44 41.86
N ASN A 58 10.94 41.18 42.49
CA ASN A 58 10.95 42.64 42.64
C ASN A 58 12.25 43.20 43.25
N GLY A 59 12.74 44.29 42.65
CA GLY A 59 13.72 45.25 43.22
C GLY A 59 13.72 46.54 42.36
N PRO A 60 13.99 47.73 42.94
CA PRO A 60 12.96 48.76 43.12
C PRO A 60 12.97 49.92 42.12
N SER A 61 11.79 50.55 42.00
CA SER A 61 11.61 51.95 41.60
C SER A 61 12.45 52.87 42.50
N THR A 62 13.35 53.65 41.91
CA THR A 62 13.73 55.04 42.27
C THR A 62 14.77 55.53 41.26
N ALA A 63 14.48 56.60 40.53
CA ALA A 63 15.36 57.78 40.37
C ALA A 63 14.91 58.62 39.16
N GLU A 64 14.15 59.64 39.50
CA GLU A 64 13.81 60.80 38.70
C GLU A 64 15.04 61.72 38.48
N ALA A 65 15.09 62.31 37.27
CA ALA A 65 15.78 63.53 36.83
C ALA A 65 17.32 63.53 36.58
N PRO A 66 17.86 64.42 35.71
CA PRO A 66 17.21 65.55 35.01
C PRO A 66 17.39 65.58 33.46
N PHE A 67 16.37 66.15 32.81
CA PHE A 67 16.49 66.78 31.49
C PHE A 67 17.55 67.89 31.48
N PRO A 68 18.27 68.08 30.37
CA PRO A 68 18.58 69.41 29.87
C PRO A 68 17.64 69.79 28.72
N ALA A 69 17.09 70.99 28.84
CA ALA A 69 16.17 71.61 27.91
C ALA A 69 16.79 71.87 26.52
N GLY A 70 15.92 71.85 25.50
CA GLY A 70 16.05 72.73 24.34
C GLY A 70 16.60 72.11 23.04
N ARG A 71 15.77 71.34 22.32
CA ARG A 71 15.75 71.34 20.84
C ARG A 71 14.30 71.21 20.34
N THR A 72 13.76 72.36 19.95
CA THR A 72 12.65 72.60 19.00
C THR A 72 11.81 71.38 18.58
N ARG A 73 10.58 71.32 19.13
CA ARG A 73 9.47 70.41 18.76
C ARG A 73 9.13 70.43 17.26
N LEU A 74 9.47 71.50 16.54
CA LEU A 74 9.19 71.69 15.12
C LEU A 74 10.09 70.86 14.18
N GLU A 75 11.31 70.52 14.60
CA GLU A 75 12.26 69.78 13.75
C GLU A 75 12.02 68.26 13.79
N ARG A 76 11.53 67.77 14.93
CA ARG A 76 11.16 66.35 15.13
C ARG A 76 9.90 65.95 14.35
N GLN A 77 9.01 66.90 14.04
CA GLN A 77 7.78 66.64 13.29
C GLN A 77 8.02 66.61 11.78
N ALA A 78 9.00 67.36 11.26
CA ALA A 78 9.36 67.32 9.84
C ALA A 78 10.10 66.03 9.46
N ALA A 79 11.01 65.53 10.31
CA ALA A 79 11.73 64.26 10.08
C ALA A 79 10.84 63.01 10.22
N ALA A 80 9.77 63.08 11.03
CA ALA A 80 8.85 61.96 11.21
C ALA A 80 7.93 61.75 9.98
N SER A 81 7.54 62.82 9.28
CA SER A 81 6.61 62.73 8.14
C SER A 81 7.23 62.19 6.85
N ASP A 82 8.55 62.29 6.68
CA ASP A 82 9.25 61.82 5.47
C ASP A 82 9.63 60.33 5.58
N SER A 83 10.00 59.88 6.79
CA SER A 83 10.31 58.46 7.04
C SER A 83 9.08 57.54 6.89
N ASP A 84 7.87 58.06 7.10
CA ASP A 84 6.63 57.30 7.06
C ASP A 84 6.12 57.10 5.62
N LYS A 85 6.45 58.00 4.68
CA LYS A 85 6.19 57.80 3.24
C LYS A 85 7.22 56.88 2.60
N GLN A 86 8.49 56.97 2.98
CA GLN A 86 9.57 56.10 2.49
C GLN A 86 9.34 54.63 2.89
N LYS A 87 8.86 54.38 4.11
CA LYS A 87 8.55 53.00 4.59
C LYS A 87 7.31 52.39 3.93
N ARG A 88 6.26 53.19 3.66
CA ARG A 88 5.03 52.72 2.99
C ARG A 88 5.25 52.29 1.54
N GLY A 89 6.17 52.93 0.81
CA GLY A 89 6.51 52.55 -0.57
C GLY A 89 7.34 51.26 -0.68
N LEU A 90 8.14 50.93 0.34
CA LEU A 90 8.97 49.72 0.38
C LEU A 90 8.21 48.49 0.90
N THR A 91 7.20 48.66 1.76
CA THR A 91 6.31 47.57 2.18
C THR A 91 5.30 47.20 1.10
N GLN A 92 4.78 48.16 0.32
CA GLN A 92 3.80 47.87 -0.73
C GLN A 92 4.42 47.15 -1.96
N ARG A 93 5.72 47.32 -2.22
CA ARG A 93 6.40 46.70 -3.37
C ARG A 93 6.98 45.30 -3.08
N ARG A 94 7.08 44.86 -1.81
CA ARG A 94 7.49 43.48 -1.43
C ARG A 94 6.31 42.51 -1.33
N GLU A 95 5.08 42.98 -1.45
CA GLU A 95 3.88 42.13 -1.30
C GLU A 95 3.25 41.67 -2.62
N ALA A 96 3.77 42.12 -3.77
CA ALA A 96 3.25 41.76 -5.08
C ALA A 96 3.76 40.41 -5.67
N PHE A 97 4.59 39.65 -4.94
CA PHE A 97 5.07 38.32 -5.37
C PHE A 97 5.09 37.29 -4.22
N ARG A 98 4.04 37.22 -3.42
CA ARG A 98 3.72 35.98 -2.68
C ARG A 98 2.64 35.24 -3.47
N PHE A 99 3.08 34.20 -4.17
CA PHE A 99 2.23 33.17 -4.76
C PHE A 99 0.98 32.93 -3.91
N GLY A 100 -0.17 32.96 -4.58
CA GLY A 100 -1.50 32.88 -3.98
C GLY A 100 -1.57 31.79 -2.91
N ARG A 101 -1.68 32.22 -1.65
CA ARG A 101 -2.11 31.36 -0.56
C ARG A 101 -3.60 31.08 -0.78
N TRP A 102 -3.88 30.06 -1.58
CA TRP A 102 -5.20 29.48 -1.71
C TRP A 102 -5.62 29.01 -0.31
N ARG A 103 -6.47 29.78 0.38
CA ARG A 103 -7.12 29.39 1.63
C ARG A 103 -8.50 28.84 1.26
N PRO A 104 -8.69 27.52 1.13
CA PRO A 104 -10.03 26.96 1.06
C PRO A 104 -10.65 27.09 2.45
N SER A 105 -11.44 28.14 2.66
CA SER A 105 -12.45 28.15 3.71
C SER A 105 -13.50 27.10 3.35
N ARG A 106 -13.42 25.91 3.93
CA ARG A 106 -14.40 24.84 3.68
C ARG A 106 -14.72 24.07 4.97
N SER A 107 -15.85 24.42 5.58
CA SER A 107 -16.75 23.64 6.45
C SER A 107 -16.15 22.45 7.23
N THR A 108 -15.53 22.72 8.37
CA THR A 108 -14.89 21.74 9.27
C THR A 108 -15.79 20.60 9.75
N GLU A 109 -17.12 20.77 9.78
CA GLU A 109 -18.03 19.71 10.24
C GLU A 109 -18.25 18.61 9.18
N VAL A 110 -18.28 18.96 7.89
CA VAL A 110 -18.42 17.95 6.81
C VAL A 110 -17.17 17.08 6.71
N PHE A 111 -15.98 17.64 6.92
CA PHE A 111 -14.71 16.90 6.84
C PHE A 111 -14.53 15.90 7.99
N LYS A 112 -15.04 16.18 9.19
CA LYS A 112 -14.99 15.23 10.32
C LYS A 112 -15.86 14.00 10.06
N HIS A 113 -17.09 14.18 9.55
CA HIS A 113 -17.96 13.06 9.19
C HIS A 113 -17.39 12.24 8.03
N LEU A 114 -16.78 12.90 7.05
CA LEU A 114 -16.14 12.23 5.91
C LEU A 114 -14.90 11.41 6.34
N ALA A 115 -14.09 11.94 7.26
CA ALA A 115 -12.94 11.24 7.82
C ALA A 115 -13.37 10.03 8.68
N PHE A 116 -14.47 10.15 9.43
CA PHE A 116 -15.04 9.05 10.22
C PHE A 116 -15.52 7.88 9.33
N LEU A 117 -16.03 8.16 8.13
CA LEU A 117 -16.36 7.13 7.15
C LEU A 117 -15.15 6.55 6.41
N GLY A 118 -14.04 7.29 6.30
CA GLY A 118 -12.85 6.85 5.56
C GLY A 118 -12.08 5.70 6.23
N GLN A 119 -11.91 5.75 7.56
CA GLN A 119 -11.19 4.73 8.30
C GLN A 119 -11.81 3.31 8.24
N PRO A 120 -13.13 3.11 8.43
CA PRO A 120 -13.73 1.79 8.23
C PRO A 120 -13.67 1.34 6.77
N LEU A 121 -13.75 2.27 5.81
CA LEU A 121 -13.66 1.96 4.38
C LEU A 121 -12.27 1.45 3.98
N LEU A 122 -11.21 2.05 4.55
CA LEU A 122 -9.83 1.58 4.38
C LEU A 122 -9.62 0.18 4.95
N LEU A 123 -10.12 -0.07 6.18
CA LEU A 123 -10.03 -1.39 6.81
C LEU A 123 -10.75 -2.46 6.01
N VAL A 124 -11.97 -2.18 5.55
CA VAL A 124 -12.77 -3.12 4.74
C VAL A 124 -12.11 -3.37 3.38
N GLY A 125 -11.65 -2.32 2.69
CA GLY A 125 -10.94 -2.45 1.41
C GLY A 125 -9.64 -3.25 1.54
N LEU A 126 -8.86 -2.99 2.59
CA LEU A 126 -7.62 -3.72 2.88
C LEU A 126 -7.89 -5.20 3.20
N LEU A 127 -8.89 -5.50 4.03
CA LEU A 127 -9.29 -6.88 4.35
C LEU A 127 -9.77 -7.64 3.12
N MET A 128 -10.57 -7.03 2.24
CA MET A 128 -10.98 -7.64 0.97
C MET A 128 -9.77 -7.99 0.10
N VAL A 129 -8.79 -7.09 -0.02
CA VAL A 129 -7.58 -7.31 -0.85
C VAL A 129 -6.67 -8.40 -0.29
N ILE A 130 -6.48 -8.46 1.03
CA ILE A 130 -5.63 -9.48 1.66
C ILE A 130 -6.32 -10.85 1.62
N GLY A 131 -7.63 -10.90 1.89
CA GLY A 131 -8.40 -12.14 1.93
C GLY A 131 -8.46 -12.87 0.58
N THR A 132 -8.33 -12.17 -0.55
CA THR A 132 -8.38 -12.79 -1.88
C THR A 132 -7.12 -13.57 -2.24
N ARG A 133 -5.92 -13.19 -1.74
CA ARG A 133 -4.64 -13.80 -2.14
C ARG A 133 -4.26 -15.08 -1.39
N GLY A 134 -4.64 -15.21 -0.11
CA GLY A 134 -4.19 -16.32 0.74
C GLY A 134 -4.75 -17.69 0.34
N CYS A 135 -5.96 -17.72 -0.24
CA CYS A 135 -6.67 -18.97 -0.53
C CYS A 135 -6.40 -19.52 -1.95
N GLU A 136 -5.67 -18.77 -2.78
CA GLU A 136 -5.48 -19.00 -4.22
C GLU A 136 -4.57 -20.21 -4.50
N SER A 137 -3.44 -20.29 -3.79
CA SER A 137 -2.42 -21.28 -4.11
C SER A 137 -2.76 -22.70 -3.63
N ALA A 138 -3.54 -22.86 -2.57
CA ALA A 138 -3.81 -24.18 -1.99
C ALA A 138 -4.90 -24.94 -2.75
N ALA A 139 -6.01 -24.27 -3.06
CA ALA A 139 -7.14 -24.87 -3.76
C ALA A 139 -6.79 -25.23 -5.22
N MET A 140 -6.07 -24.34 -5.91
CA MET A 140 -5.63 -24.56 -7.29
C MET A 140 -4.64 -25.73 -7.38
N ARG A 141 -3.63 -25.76 -6.50
CA ARG A 141 -2.68 -26.88 -6.43
C ARG A 141 -3.33 -28.21 -6.06
N TYR A 142 -4.46 -28.19 -5.34
CA TYR A 142 -5.21 -29.40 -5.03
C TYR A 142 -5.98 -29.91 -6.25
N ALA A 143 -6.75 -29.03 -6.91
CA ALA A 143 -7.51 -29.37 -8.11
C ALA A 143 -6.60 -29.83 -9.27
N GLU A 144 -5.48 -29.16 -9.50
CA GLU A 144 -4.49 -29.57 -10.50
C GLU A 144 -3.86 -30.93 -10.18
N ARG A 145 -3.55 -31.20 -8.91
CA ARG A 145 -2.97 -32.50 -8.51
C ARG A 145 -3.95 -33.66 -8.70
N LEU A 146 -5.23 -33.44 -8.42
CA LEU A 146 -6.27 -34.44 -8.67
C LEU A 146 -6.36 -34.77 -10.16
N ALA A 147 -6.49 -33.73 -10.98
CA ALA A 147 -6.75 -33.94 -12.39
C ALA A 147 -5.52 -34.39 -13.19
N SER A 148 -4.31 -33.91 -12.83
CA SER A 148 -3.06 -34.36 -13.46
C SER A 148 -2.77 -35.85 -13.26
N ARG A 149 -3.22 -36.46 -12.16
CA ARG A 149 -3.04 -37.91 -11.96
C ARG A 149 -3.80 -38.73 -13.00
N VAL A 150 -5.02 -38.32 -13.30
CA VAL A 150 -5.85 -38.96 -14.34
C VAL A 150 -5.21 -38.75 -15.70
N ASP A 151 -4.86 -37.50 -16.03
CA ASP A 151 -4.26 -37.13 -17.32
C ASP A 151 -2.92 -37.86 -17.58
N VAL A 152 -2.08 -38.02 -16.55
CA VAL A 152 -0.78 -38.70 -16.68
C VAL A 152 -0.94 -40.21 -16.90
N VAL A 153 -1.91 -40.86 -16.26
CA VAL A 153 -2.16 -42.29 -16.43
C VAL A 153 -2.68 -42.56 -17.83
N GLU A 154 -3.65 -41.77 -18.29
CA GLU A 154 -4.22 -41.90 -19.63
C GLU A 154 -3.18 -41.62 -20.74
N ALA A 155 -2.38 -40.57 -20.59
CA ALA A 155 -1.31 -40.27 -21.54
C ALA A 155 -0.25 -41.39 -21.60
N ARG A 156 0.05 -42.03 -20.46
CA ARG A 156 1.00 -43.14 -20.41
C ARG A 156 0.43 -44.39 -21.09
N SER A 157 -0.84 -44.74 -20.84
CA SER A 157 -1.47 -45.88 -21.50
C SER A 157 -1.59 -45.69 -23.00
N GLU A 158 -1.98 -44.48 -23.44
CA GLU A 158 -2.06 -44.15 -24.86
C GLU A 158 -0.69 -44.30 -25.53
N ALA A 159 0.36 -43.74 -24.92
CA ALA A 159 1.72 -43.86 -25.45
C ALA A 159 2.20 -45.32 -25.51
N GLN A 160 1.81 -46.17 -24.57
CA GLN A 160 2.17 -47.59 -24.58
C GLN A 160 1.47 -48.34 -25.72
N TRP A 161 0.16 -48.15 -25.86
CA TRP A 161 -0.64 -48.75 -26.93
C TRP A 161 -0.14 -48.32 -28.32
N GLN A 162 0.08 -47.02 -28.53
CA GLN A 162 0.60 -46.47 -29.78
C GLN A 162 1.95 -47.10 -30.16
N ARG A 163 2.86 -47.25 -29.19
CA ARG A 163 4.16 -47.89 -29.44
C ARG A 163 4.02 -49.34 -29.90
N GLN A 164 3.18 -50.12 -29.23
CA GLN A 164 2.97 -51.53 -29.58
C GLN A 164 2.34 -51.66 -30.97
N ARG A 165 1.31 -50.87 -31.25
CA ARG A 165 0.64 -50.85 -32.55
C ARG A 165 1.62 -50.51 -33.68
N VAL A 166 2.39 -49.44 -33.53
CA VAL A 166 3.35 -49.01 -34.57
C VAL A 166 4.40 -50.08 -34.84
N LEU A 167 4.91 -50.76 -33.80
CA LEU A 167 5.89 -51.85 -33.98
C LEU A 167 5.29 -53.03 -34.76
N LEU A 168 4.07 -53.43 -34.44
CA LEU A 168 3.37 -54.50 -35.14
C LEU A 168 3.03 -54.12 -36.59
N GLU A 169 2.62 -52.87 -36.84
CA GLU A 169 2.35 -52.37 -38.19
C GLU A 169 3.62 -52.36 -39.05
N ILE A 170 4.77 -51.96 -38.48
CA ILE A 170 6.06 -52.01 -39.16
C ILE A 170 6.42 -53.46 -39.51
N GLN A 171 6.27 -54.39 -38.56
CA GLN A 171 6.51 -55.82 -38.82
C GLN A 171 5.60 -56.36 -39.92
N ARG A 172 4.30 -56.06 -39.85
CA ARG A 172 3.32 -56.47 -40.86
C ARG A 172 3.71 -55.97 -42.25
N ARG A 173 3.99 -54.66 -42.38
CA ARG A 173 4.38 -54.05 -43.65
C ARG A 173 5.67 -54.67 -44.21
N SER A 174 6.65 -54.96 -43.35
CA SER A 174 7.90 -55.60 -43.78
C SER A 174 7.70 -57.03 -44.29
N LEU A 175 6.73 -57.77 -43.74
CA LEU A 175 6.38 -59.12 -44.20
C LEU A 175 5.55 -59.09 -45.48
N GLU A 176 4.71 -58.07 -45.66
CA GLU A 176 3.90 -57.85 -46.88
C GLU A 176 4.76 -57.47 -48.10
N GLU A 177 5.93 -56.85 -47.89
CA GLU A 177 6.84 -56.41 -48.96
C GLU A 177 7.66 -57.57 -49.59
N ILE A 178 7.66 -58.74 -48.96
CA ILE A 178 8.41 -59.92 -49.43
C ILE A 178 7.72 -60.53 -50.66
N ASP A 179 8.38 -60.51 -51.82
CA ASP A 179 7.84 -60.98 -53.11
C ASP A 179 7.55 -62.49 -53.15
N GLN A 180 8.38 -63.32 -52.49
CA GLN A 180 8.19 -64.78 -52.37
C GLN A 180 8.33 -65.24 -50.91
N PRO A 181 7.26 -65.18 -50.11
CA PRO A 181 7.33 -65.46 -48.68
C PRO A 181 7.44 -66.97 -48.38
N SER A 182 8.34 -67.31 -47.46
CA SER A 182 8.47 -68.62 -46.84
C SER A 182 7.19 -68.99 -46.06
N PRO A 183 6.84 -70.29 -45.91
CA PRO A 183 5.71 -70.70 -45.05
C PRO A 183 5.83 -70.19 -43.61
N ALA A 184 7.04 -70.01 -43.08
CA ALA A 184 7.26 -69.42 -41.76
C ALA A 184 6.92 -67.92 -41.72
N GLU A 185 7.14 -67.19 -42.80
CA GLU A 185 6.84 -65.76 -42.92
C GLU A 185 5.34 -65.52 -43.09
N LEU A 186 4.67 -66.37 -43.88
CA LEU A 186 3.21 -66.38 -43.98
C LEU A 186 2.55 -66.63 -42.61
N GLN A 187 3.11 -67.52 -41.79
CA GLN A 187 2.62 -67.75 -40.44
C GLN A 187 2.83 -66.52 -39.55
N ARG A 188 4.01 -65.91 -39.57
CA ARG A 188 4.30 -64.67 -38.82
C ARG A 188 3.36 -63.53 -39.22
N LEU A 189 3.05 -63.39 -40.51
CA LEU A 189 2.11 -62.37 -40.98
C LEU A 189 0.72 -62.57 -40.37
N LYS A 190 0.24 -63.82 -40.32
CA LYS A 190 -1.03 -64.19 -39.66
C LYS A 190 -0.99 -63.91 -38.16
N ASP A 191 0.12 -64.24 -37.50
CA ASP A 191 0.27 -64.01 -36.07
C ASP A 191 0.27 -62.51 -35.74
N VAL A 192 1.02 -61.70 -36.49
CA VAL A 192 1.07 -60.22 -36.33
C VAL A 192 -0.29 -59.58 -36.60
N THR A 193 -1.03 -60.05 -37.62
CA THR A 193 -2.38 -59.54 -37.89
C THR A 193 -3.36 -59.92 -36.80
N ALA A 194 -3.29 -61.13 -36.27
CA ALA A 194 -4.10 -61.53 -35.10
C ALA A 194 -3.74 -60.72 -33.85
N ASP A 195 -2.46 -60.41 -33.63
CA ASP A 195 -2.01 -59.56 -32.51
C ASP A 195 -2.50 -58.12 -32.64
N LEU A 196 -2.49 -57.54 -33.85
CA LEU A 196 -3.10 -56.22 -34.11
C LEU A 196 -4.59 -56.21 -33.77
N GLN A 197 -5.33 -57.22 -34.21
CA GLN A 197 -6.76 -57.34 -33.90
C GLN A 197 -7.01 -57.44 -32.39
N ARG A 198 -6.26 -58.28 -31.68
CA ARG A 198 -6.37 -58.39 -30.21
C ARG A 198 -6.07 -57.05 -29.52
N LEU A 199 -5.10 -56.29 -30.01
CA LEU A 199 -4.72 -54.99 -29.46
C LEU A 199 -5.82 -53.93 -29.68
N GLU A 200 -6.55 -54.00 -30.79
CA GLU A 200 -7.72 -53.15 -31.06
C GLU A 200 -8.92 -53.57 -30.20
N GLU A 201 -9.23 -54.87 -30.10
CA GLU A 201 -10.29 -55.39 -29.23
C GLU A 201 -10.05 -55.01 -27.76
N GLN A 202 -8.82 -55.12 -27.28
CA GLN A 202 -8.44 -54.68 -25.93
C GLN A 202 -8.66 -53.16 -25.76
N ARG A 203 -8.30 -52.36 -26.77
CA ARG A 203 -8.52 -50.91 -26.74
C ARG A 203 -10.01 -50.56 -26.68
N GLU A 204 -10.84 -51.25 -27.44
CA GLU A 204 -12.29 -51.07 -27.42
C GLU A 204 -12.89 -51.44 -26.05
N ALA A 205 -12.45 -52.56 -25.47
CA ALA A 205 -12.87 -52.96 -24.12
C ALA A 205 -12.46 -51.92 -23.06
N ASP A 206 -11.24 -51.39 -23.13
CA ASP A 206 -10.77 -50.33 -22.23
C ASP A 206 -11.60 -49.05 -22.39
N LEU A 207 -11.93 -48.65 -23.62
CA LEU A 207 -12.77 -47.49 -23.89
C LEU A 207 -14.19 -47.67 -23.32
N GLN A 208 -14.76 -48.88 -23.41
CA GLN A 208 -16.06 -49.17 -22.81
C GLN A 208 -16.02 -49.07 -21.27
N LEU A 209 -14.95 -49.56 -20.64
CA LEU A 209 -14.73 -49.42 -19.20
C LEU A 209 -14.59 -47.93 -18.80
N GLN A 210 -13.91 -47.13 -19.63
CA GLN A 210 -13.80 -45.68 -19.40
C GLN A 210 -15.14 -44.95 -19.48
N GLN A 211 -16.07 -45.39 -20.33
CA GLN A 211 -17.37 -44.74 -20.51
C GLN A 211 -18.41 -45.14 -19.45
N SER A 212 -18.40 -46.42 -19.04
CA SER A 212 -19.49 -47.01 -18.24
C SER A 212 -19.15 -47.24 -16.76
N GLY A 213 -17.90 -47.02 -16.34
CA GLY A 213 -17.43 -47.38 -15.00
C GLY A 213 -16.93 -46.25 -14.10
N GLU A 214 -16.25 -46.66 -13.03
CA GLU A 214 -15.60 -45.83 -12.00
C GLU A 214 -14.64 -44.77 -12.58
N TRP A 215 -14.02 -45.06 -13.73
CA TRP A 215 -13.13 -44.12 -14.40
C TRP A 215 -13.85 -42.83 -14.85
N ASN A 216 -15.09 -42.95 -15.34
CA ASN A 216 -15.88 -41.79 -15.74
C ASN A 216 -16.20 -40.90 -14.53
N GLU A 217 -16.54 -41.51 -13.40
CA GLU A 217 -16.81 -40.78 -12.14
C GLU A 217 -15.57 -40.02 -11.66
N LEU A 218 -14.39 -40.67 -11.64
CA LEU A 218 -13.13 -40.03 -11.26
C LEU A 218 -12.78 -38.86 -12.19
N THR A 219 -13.01 -39.04 -13.50
CA THR A 219 -12.73 -38.02 -14.51
C THR A 219 -13.69 -36.83 -14.37
N ASN A 220 -14.97 -37.10 -14.10
CA ASN A 220 -15.98 -36.07 -13.84
C ASN A 220 -15.68 -35.32 -12.55
N ALA A 221 -15.34 -36.01 -11.46
CA ALA A 221 -14.94 -35.38 -10.21
C ALA A 221 -13.69 -34.48 -10.37
N ALA A 222 -12.71 -34.91 -11.16
CA ALA A 222 -11.54 -34.11 -11.51
C ALA A 222 -11.92 -32.85 -12.33
N ARG A 223 -12.85 -32.99 -13.29
CA ARG A 223 -13.37 -31.88 -14.11
C ARG A 223 -14.16 -30.88 -13.27
N GLU A 224 -15.03 -31.36 -12.39
CA GLU A 224 -15.81 -30.53 -11.46
C GLU A 224 -14.91 -29.76 -10.49
N ALA A 225 -13.86 -30.40 -9.97
CA ALA A 225 -12.87 -29.72 -9.14
C ALA A 225 -12.16 -28.58 -9.88
N ARG A 226 -11.80 -28.77 -11.16
CA ARG A 226 -11.26 -27.70 -12.01
C ARG A 226 -12.28 -26.58 -12.27
N ALA A 227 -13.52 -26.93 -12.62
CA ALA A 227 -14.57 -25.97 -12.94
C ALA A 227 -14.99 -25.12 -11.73
N GLY A 228 -15.06 -25.73 -10.55
CA GLY A 228 -15.38 -25.02 -9.29
C GLY A 228 -14.36 -23.93 -8.96
N VAL A 229 -13.07 -24.18 -9.23
CA VAL A 229 -12.01 -23.18 -9.04
C VAL A 229 -12.19 -21.99 -10.00
N VAL A 230 -12.57 -22.23 -11.26
CA VAL A 230 -12.78 -21.15 -12.25
C VAL A 230 -13.92 -20.22 -11.87
N MET A 231 -15.08 -20.77 -11.51
CA MET A 231 -16.25 -19.98 -11.11
C MET A 231 -15.96 -19.14 -9.87
N TRP A 232 -15.29 -19.75 -8.89
CA TRP A 232 -14.96 -19.10 -7.65
C TRP A 232 -13.86 -18.02 -7.82
N ASN A 233 -12.94 -18.21 -8.76
CA ASN A 233 -11.95 -17.21 -9.14
C ASN A 233 -12.58 -15.96 -9.76
N PHE A 234 -13.67 -16.09 -10.53
CA PHE A 234 -14.38 -14.95 -11.09
C PHE A 234 -14.92 -14.03 -9.99
N TRP A 235 -15.71 -14.59 -9.06
CA TRP A 235 -16.28 -13.83 -7.94
C TRP A 235 -15.21 -13.20 -7.05
N ARG A 236 -14.12 -13.93 -6.77
CA ARG A 236 -13.00 -13.38 -5.99
C ARG A 236 -12.26 -12.26 -6.74
N THR A 237 -12.06 -12.40 -8.05
CA THR A 237 -11.46 -11.33 -8.86
C THR A 237 -12.34 -10.09 -8.81
N SER A 238 -13.66 -10.24 -8.92
CA SER A 238 -14.60 -9.13 -8.73
C SER A 238 -14.49 -8.50 -7.34
N VAL A 239 -14.39 -9.31 -6.27
CA VAL A 239 -14.16 -8.85 -4.88
C VAL A 239 -12.84 -8.07 -4.76
N PHE A 240 -11.77 -8.49 -5.42
CA PHE A 240 -10.50 -7.78 -5.43
C PHE A 240 -10.61 -6.39 -6.09
N TRP A 241 -11.27 -6.31 -7.26
CA TRP A 241 -11.48 -5.04 -7.95
C TRP A 241 -12.36 -4.10 -7.12
N VAL A 242 -13.43 -4.61 -6.51
CA VAL A 242 -14.29 -3.85 -5.60
C VAL A 242 -13.51 -3.39 -4.38
N GLY A 243 -12.74 -4.27 -3.73
CA GLY A 243 -11.92 -3.94 -2.56
C GLY A 243 -10.85 -2.89 -2.86
N THR A 244 -10.20 -2.99 -4.03
CA THR A 244 -9.22 -2.01 -4.50
C THR A 244 -9.87 -0.65 -4.78
N LEU A 245 -11.07 -0.64 -5.38
CA LEU A 245 -11.84 0.58 -5.58
C LEU A 245 -12.23 1.23 -4.24
N VAL A 246 -12.73 0.43 -3.30
CA VAL A 246 -13.11 0.87 -1.94
C VAL A 246 -11.89 1.43 -1.19
N LEU A 247 -10.74 0.76 -1.26
CA LEU A 247 -9.48 1.22 -0.68
C LEU A 247 -9.01 2.55 -1.30
N ALA A 248 -9.06 2.66 -2.63
CA ALA A 248 -8.70 3.88 -3.34
C ALA A 248 -9.63 5.05 -2.97
N ILE A 249 -10.94 4.81 -2.82
CA ILE A 249 -11.90 5.82 -2.34
C ILE A 249 -11.55 6.23 -0.91
N GLY A 250 -11.25 5.29 -0.02
CA GLY A 250 -10.83 5.60 1.35
C GLY A 250 -9.56 6.46 1.41
N LEU A 251 -8.57 6.14 0.58
CA LEU A 251 -7.32 6.93 0.46
C LEU A 251 -7.56 8.30 -0.14
N LEU A 252 -8.48 8.40 -1.10
CA LEU A 252 -8.84 9.66 -1.73
C LEU A 252 -9.53 10.57 -0.72
N ILE A 253 -10.50 10.06 0.04
CA ILE A 253 -11.13 10.79 1.15
C ILE A 253 -10.06 11.27 2.12
N LEU A 254 -9.16 10.39 2.58
CA LEU A 254 -8.10 10.73 3.52
C LEU A 254 -7.12 11.77 2.95
N GLY A 255 -6.79 11.71 1.66
CA GLY A 255 -5.90 12.68 1.01
C GLY A 255 -6.51 14.07 0.81
N PHE A 256 -7.85 14.14 0.68
CA PHE A 256 -8.58 15.41 0.64
C PHE A 256 -8.90 15.98 2.03
N THR A 257 -9.07 15.13 3.05
CA THR A 257 -9.39 15.54 4.42
C THR A 257 -8.15 15.78 5.29
N GLY A 258 -7.04 15.09 5.01
CA GLY A 258 -5.80 15.20 5.78
C GLY A 258 -5.13 16.56 5.62
N SER A 259 -4.29 16.92 6.57
CA SER A 259 -3.46 18.13 6.53
C SER A 259 -1.98 17.73 6.65
N GLY A 260 -1.09 18.37 5.89
CA GLY A 260 0.35 18.11 6.00
C GLY A 260 0.84 16.84 5.28
N PRO A 261 1.79 16.07 5.86
CA PRO A 261 2.48 14.94 5.20
C PRO A 261 1.56 13.78 4.78
N GLU A 262 0.49 13.52 5.53
CA GLU A 262 -0.43 12.40 5.31
C GLU A 262 -1.08 12.43 3.92
N ARG A 263 -1.37 13.63 3.41
CA ARG A 263 -1.95 13.82 2.06
C ARG A 263 -1.00 13.34 0.96
N TRP A 264 0.28 13.62 1.13
CA TRP A 264 1.30 13.24 0.15
C TRP A 264 1.54 11.74 0.21
N MET A 265 1.50 11.14 1.40
CA MET A 265 1.56 9.69 1.56
C MET A 265 0.35 8.99 0.92
N SER A 266 -0.87 9.50 1.11
CA SER A 266 -2.07 8.91 0.50
C SER A 266 -2.06 9.01 -1.03
N LEU A 267 -1.61 10.14 -1.59
CA LEU A 267 -1.49 10.34 -3.04
C LEU A 267 -0.40 9.43 -3.63
N ALA A 268 0.74 9.29 -2.95
CA ALA A 268 1.77 8.34 -3.34
C ALA A 268 1.26 6.89 -3.33
N LEU A 269 0.49 6.51 -2.30
CA LEU A 269 -0.08 5.16 -2.19
C LEU A 269 -1.14 4.89 -3.27
N ILE A 270 -1.98 5.87 -3.61
CA ILE A 270 -2.90 5.79 -4.77
C ILE A 270 -2.11 5.62 -6.07
N ALA A 271 -1.02 6.37 -6.27
CA ALA A 271 -0.19 6.25 -7.47
C ALA A 271 0.42 4.84 -7.60
N VAL A 272 0.88 4.25 -6.49
CA VAL A 272 1.37 2.85 -6.46
C VAL A 272 0.25 1.86 -6.80
N ILE A 273 -0.96 2.04 -6.26
CA ILE A 273 -2.11 1.17 -6.58
C ILE A 273 -2.46 1.28 -8.07
N LEU A 274 -2.55 2.49 -8.62
CA LEU A 274 -2.84 2.71 -10.04
C LEU A 274 -1.76 2.10 -10.95
N PHE A 275 -0.49 2.26 -10.59
CA PHE A 275 0.63 1.64 -11.30
C PHE A 275 0.58 0.11 -11.22
N GLY A 276 0.23 -0.44 -10.05
CA GLY A 276 0.03 -1.87 -9.84
C GLY A 276 -1.12 -2.43 -10.67
N LEU A 277 -2.23 -1.70 -10.79
CA LEU A 277 -3.36 -2.09 -11.65
C LEU A 277 -3.02 -2.00 -13.15
N TYR A 278 -2.24 -0.99 -13.54
CA TYR A 278 -1.79 -0.81 -14.91
C TYR A 278 -0.82 -1.91 -15.34
N SER A 279 0.17 -2.23 -14.50
CA SER A 279 1.15 -3.30 -14.74
C SER A 279 0.57 -4.71 -14.57
N GLY A 280 -0.33 -4.90 -13.62
CA GLY A 280 -0.98 -6.18 -13.33
C GLY A 280 -2.08 -6.59 -14.32
N ARG A 281 -2.53 -5.70 -15.21
CA ARG A 281 -3.47 -6.04 -16.31
C ARG A 281 -2.80 -6.76 -17.49
N ALA A 282 -1.48 -6.96 -17.45
CA ALA A 282 -0.70 -7.53 -18.55
C ALA A 282 -0.36 -9.03 -18.40
N VAL A 283 -0.85 -9.71 -17.36
CA VAL A 283 -0.69 -11.16 -17.13
C VAL A 283 -2.05 -11.78 -16.89
#